data_AF-W9HCM2-F1
#
_entry.id   AF-W9HCM2-F1
#
_cell.length_a   1.000
_cell.length_b   1.000
_cell.length_c   1.000
_cell.angle_alpha   90.00
_cell.angle_beta   90.00
_cell.angle_gamma   90.00
#
_symmetry.space_group_name_H-M   'P 1'
#
loop_
_entity.id
_entity.type
_entity.pdbx_description
1 polymer ?
#
loop_
_entity_poly.entity_id
_entity_poly.type
_entity_poly.pdbx_seq_one_letter_code
_entity_poly.pdbx_strand_id
1 'polypeptide(L)'
;MGKLTSRVGLGPFLTILILVLLAGCNRNDAPDDDLEAVQAPEIARMVPAEEALAGAEIPSLDPATMNDAQVRNAVGSGSYCQFRYTTAGKPVLAVNMPLGGGPGSGIIKLNGNLVALEPEPIDGSGNERSGKLSLAADPIRMTVLPDPGESGENRDGVRRQEANMIFEVGQTLKVGYRGYLDCASHPPPESPSH
;
A
#
# COMPACT_ATOMS: atom_id res chain seq x y z
N MET A 1 77.02 36.36 -17.99
CA MET A 1 76.93 37.63 -17.24
C MET A 1 75.66 38.38 -17.66
N GLY A 2 74.79 38.77 -16.70
CA GLY A 2 73.68 39.75 -16.83
C GLY A 2 72.40 39.24 -17.53
N LYS A 3 71.26 39.01 -16.85
CA LYS A 3 70.22 39.99 -16.37
C LYS A 3 69.62 40.81 -17.53
N LEU A 4 68.31 41.08 -17.70
CA LEU A 4 67.07 40.88 -16.95
C LEU A 4 65.89 41.20 -17.93
N THR A 5 64.84 40.36 -17.92
CA THR A 5 63.39 40.69 -17.86
C THR A 5 62.61 41.50 -18.92
N SER A 6 61.50 40.85 -19.36
CA SER A 6 60.07 41.27 -19.34
C SER A 6 59.51 42.22 -20.41
N ARG A 7 58.46 41.73 -21.11
CA ARG A 7 57.06 42.19 -20.99
C ARG A 7 56.16 41.38 -21.95
N VAL A 8 55.34 40.48 -21.40
CA VAL A 8 54.17 39.94 -22.09
C VAL A 8 52.96 40.66 -21.52
N GLY A 9 52.27 41.44 -22.36
CA GLY A 9 51.01 42.07 -22.03
C GLY A 9 49.89 41.03 -22.04
N LEU A 10 49.21 40.88 -20.92
CA LEU A 10 47.96 40.12 -20.84
C LEU A 10 46.91 41.07 -20.24
N GLY A 11 45.85 41.29 -21.02
CA GLY A 11 44.91 42.38 -20.84
C GLY A 11 44.05 42.32 -19.57
N PRO A 12 43.39 43.44 -19.24
CA PRO A 12 42.49 43.53 -18.10
C PRO A 12 41.07 43.22 -18.58
N PHE A 13 40.49 42.08 -18.21
CA PHE A 13 39.02 41.98 -18.15
C PHE A 13 38.62 41.12 -16.95
N LEU A 14 38.34 41.85 -15.89
CA LEU A 14 37.56 41.49 -14.73
C LEU A 14 36.11 41.18 -15.18
N THR A 15 35.73 39.90 -15.18
CA THR A 15 34.33 39.50 -15.08
C THR A 15 34.24 38.20 -14.28
N ILE A 16 33.77 38.36 -13.05
CA ILE A 16 33.39 37.29 -12.12
C ILE A 16 32.11 36.64 -12.68
N LEU A 17 32.15 35.34 -12.96
CA LEU A 17 30.94 34.51 -13.09
C LEU A 17 31.07 33.34 -12.12
N ILE A 18 30.69 33.57 -10.87
CA ILE A 18 30.47 32.53 -9.87
C ILE A 18 29.13 31.88 -10.22
N LEU A 19 29.16 30.71 -10.87
CA LEU A 19 27.98 29.87 -11.00
C LEU A 19 27.75 29.17 -9.66
N VAL A 20 26.70 29.59 -8.97
CA VAL A 20 26.25 29.04 -7.69
C VAL A 20 25.73 27.62 -7.89
N LEU A 21 26.28 26.75 -7.04
CA LEU A 21 25.77 25.51 -6.44
C LEU A 21 24.29 25.14 -6.68
N LEU A 22 24.09 23.81 -6.74
CA LEU A 22 22.86 23.01 -6.49
C LEU A 22 22.47 22.10 -7.66
N ALA A 23 23.42 21.29 -8.14
CA ALA A 23 23.08 20.07 -8.84
C ALA A 23 22.48 19.07 -7.83
N GLY A 24 21.16 19.09 -7.73
CA GLY A 24 20.30 17.96 -7.40
C GLY A 24 20.51 17.30 -6.03
N CYS A 25 19.69 17.71 -5.06
CA CYS A 25 19.15 16.74 -4.12
C CYS A 25 18.30 15.74 -4.93
N ASN A 26 18.91 14.72 -5.52
CA ASN A 26 18.18 13.56 -6.03
C ASN A 26 17.67 12.81 -4.79
N ARG A 27 16.55 13.29 -4.25
CA ARG A 27 15.80 12.60 -3.20
C ARG A 27 15.32 11.31 -3.86
N ASN A 28 16.01 10.21 -3.59
CA ASN A 28 15.50 8.89 -3.92
C ASN A 28 14.23 8.69 -3.08
N ASP A 29 13.08 9.11 -3.61
CA ASP A 29 11.73 8.84 -3.09
C ASP A 29 11.33 7.38 -3.38
N ALA A 30 12.28 6.46 -3.30
CA ALA A 30 11.97 5.05 -3.30
C ALA A 30 11.20 4.77 -2.00
N PRO A 31 10.07 4.04 -2.06
CA PRO A 31 9.42 3.50 -0.88
C PRO A 31 10.44 2.88 0.07
N ASP A 32 10.27 3.07 1.37
CA ASP A 32 11.16 2.47 2.38
C ASP A 32 11.21 0.93 2.26
N ASP A 33 10.13 0.34 1.73
CA ASP A 33 10.00 -1.08 1.38
C ASP A 33 10.97 -1.56 0.28
N ASP A 34 11.62 -0.65 -0.45
CA ASP A 34 12.50 -0.94 -1.60
C ASP A 34 14.00 -0.74 -1.27
N LEU A 35 14.34 -0.11 -0.13
CA LEU A 35 15.72 0.27 0.17
C LEU A 35 16.59 -0.88 0.68
N GLU A 36 15.99 -1.93 1.21
CA GLU A 36 16.62 -3.22 1.50
C GLU A 36 15.53 -4.29 1.38
N ALA A 37 15.32 -4.81 0.17
CA ALA A 37 14.46 -5.97 -0.03
C ALA A 37 15.11 -7.21 0.62
N VAL A 38 14.98 -7.33 1.95
CA VAL A 38 15.01 -8.63 2.61
C VAL A 38 13.94 -9.45 1.88
N GLN A 39 14.35 -10.45 1.09
CA GLN A 39 13.40 -11.36 0.48
C GLN A 39 12.57 -11.95 1.61
N ALA A 40 11.33 -11.45 1.74
CA ALA A 40 10.38 -12.01 2.67
C ALA A 40 10.24 -13.49 2.31
N PRO A 41 10.20 -14.42 3.28
CA PRO A 41 9.93 -15.82 2.97
C PRO A 41 8.70 -15.88 2.06
N GLU A 42 8.92 -16.44 0.87
CA GLU A 42 8.10 -16.19 -0.33
C GLU A 42 6.67 -16.73 -0.22
N ILE A 43 6.36 -17.48 0.83
CA ILE A 43 5.11 -18.20 0.99
C ILE A 43 4.53 -17.95 2.39
N ALA A 44 3.70 -16.91 2.51
CA ALA A 44 2.82 -16.80 3.66
C ALA A 44 1.76 -17.92 3.56
N ARG A 45 1.57 -18.68 4.64
CA ARG A 45 0.58 -19.76 4.68
C ARG A 45 -0.81 -19.18 4.89
N MET A 46 -1.80 -19.71 4.20
CA MET A 46 -3.20 -19.47 4.54
C MET A 46 -3.56 -20.30 5.77
N VAL A 47 -4.04 -19.65 6.82
CA VAL A 47 -4.39 -20.28 8.09
C VAL A 47 -5.72 -19.71 8.62
N PRO A 48 -6.42 -20.45 9.49
CA PRO A 48 -7.58 -19.92 10.21
C PRO A 48 -7.22 -18.72 11.10
N ALA A 49 -8.22 -17.88 11.41
CA ALA A 49 -8.05 -16.68 12.23
C ALA A 49 -7.42 -16.99 13.60
N GLU A 50 -7.88 -18.05 14.26
CA GLU A 50 -7.36 -18.49 15.56
C GLU A 50 -5.88 -18.87 15.52
N GLU A 51 -5.41 -19.51 14.45
CA GLU A 51 -3.99 -19.85 14.29
C GLU A 51 -3.16 -18.60 14.04
N ALA A 52 -3.65 -17.67 13.21
CA ALA A 52 -2.95 -16.42 12.94
C ALA A 52 -2.81 -15.52 14.19
N LEU A 53 -3.75 -15.61 15.14
CA LEU A 53 -3.74 -14.87 16.41
C LEU A 53 -2.97 -15.60 17.52
N ALA A 54 -2.62 -16.88 17.32
CA ALA A 54 -1.95 -17.67 18.35
C ALA A 54 -0.57 -17.07 18.71
N GLY A 55 -0.37 -16.77 20.00
CA GLY A 55 0.87 -16.18 20.51
C GLY A 55 1.07 -14.69 20.18
N ALA A 56 0.07 -14.04 19.58
CA ALA A 56 0.11 -12.62 19.26
C ALA A 56 -0.11 -11.74 20.50
N GLU A 57 0.60 -10.62 20.59
CA GLU A 57 0.25 -9.53 21.49
C GLU A 57 -0.89 -8.70 20.88
N ILE A 58 -2.14 -9.14 21.10
CA ILE A 58 -3.32 -8.57 20.45
C ILE A 58 -3.40 -7.03 20.53
N PRO A 59 -3.09 -6.35 21.65
CA PRO A 59 -3.19 -4.88 21.72
C PRO A 59 -2.24 -4.11 20.79
N SER A 60 -1.17 -4.74 20.30
CA SER A 60 -0.17 -4.16 19.39
C SER A 60 -0.20 -4.82 18.00
N LEU A 61 -1.18 -5.68 17.74
CA LEU A 61 -1.29 -6.38 16.47
C LEU A 61 -1.83 -5.44 15.38
N ASP A 62 -1.09 -5.34 14.27
CA ASP A 62 -1.48 -4.59 13.08
C ASP A 62 -1.52 -5.51 11.84
N PRO A 63 -2.44 -5.26 10.88
CA PRO A 63 -2.38 -5.88 9.57
C PRO A 63 -1.07 -5.53 8.84
N ALA A 64 -0.32 -6.55 8.46
CA ALA A 64 0.93 -6.41 7.74
C ALA A 64 0.73 -6.28 6.23
N THR A 65 1.73 -5.73 5.54
CA THR A 65 1.70 -5.60 4.08
C THR A 65 1.86 -6.95 3.36
N MET A 66 1.20 -7.05 2.21
CA MET A 66 1.20 -8.20 1.31
C MET A 66 1.87 -7.86 -0.01
N ASN A 67 2.58 -8.83 -0.59
CA ASN A 67 3.12 -8.70 -1.94
C ASN A 67 2.07 -9.12 -3.00
N ASP A 68 2.35 -8.82 -4.28
CA ASP A 68 1.37 -9.07 -5.35
C ASP A 68 1.07 -10.57 -5.54
N ALA A 69 2.04 -11.45 -5.30
CA ALA A 69 1.83 -12.89 -5.39
C ALA A 69 0.86 -13.40 -4.31
N GLN A 70 0.99 -12.90 -3.08
CA GLN A 70 0.10 -13.19 -1.96
C GLN A 70 -1.32 -12.68 -2.25
N VAL A 71 -1.45 -11.46 -2.79
CA VAL A 71 -2.74 -10.92 -3.22
C VAL A 71 -3.38 -11.83 -4.26
N ARG A 72 -2.67 -12.12 -5.38
CA ARG A 72 -3.20 -12.91 -6.49
C ARG A 72 -3.62 -14.32 -6.07
N ASN A 73 -2.80 -14.98 -5.25
CA ASN A 73 -3.09 -16.34 -4.76
C ASN A 73 -4.40 -16.41 -3.97
N ALA A 74 -4.84 -15.31 -3.37
CA ALA A 74 -6.01 -15.32 -2.50
C ALA A 74 -7.26 -14.65 -3.08
N VAL A 75 -7.11 -13.65 -3.97
CA VAL A 75 -8.28 -12.99 -4.59
C VAL A 75 -8.62 -13.55 -5.98
N GLY A 76 -7.76 -14.38 -6.58
CA GLY A 76 -7.97 -14.94 -7.92
C GLY A 76 -7.75 -13.92 -9.04
N SER A 77 -8.45 -14.09 -10.16
CA SER A 77 -8.21 -13.34 -11.41
C SER A 77 -9.29 -12.30 -11.76
N GLY A 78 -10.20 -11.99 -10.84
CA GLY A 78 -11.30 -11.04 -11.07
C GLY A 78 -10.95 -9.58 -10.76
N SER A 79 -11.96 -8.71 -10.81
CA SER A 79 -11.86 -7.38 -10.20
C SER A 79 -11.58 -7.49 -8.70
N TYR A 80 -10.86 -6.50 -8.17
CA TYR A 80 -10.49 -6.50 -6.76
C TYR A 80 -10.37 -5.07 -6.24
N CYS A 81 -10.43 -4.93 -4.91
CA CYS A 81 -10.04 -3.72 -4.22
C CYS A 81 -8.92 -4.01 -3.22
N GLN A 82 -8.04 -3.04 -3.00
CA GLN A 82 -6.93 -3.09 -2.04
C GLN A 82 -6.98 -1.89 -1.12
N PHE A 83 -6.79 -2.10 0.18
CA PHE A 83 -6.54 -1.01 1.11
C PHE A 83 -5.03 -0.89 1.39
N ARG A 84 -4.52 0.34 1.33
CA ARG A 84 -3.13 0.70 1.58
C ARG A 84 -3.05 1.83 2.61
N TYR A 85 -2.09 1.78 3.52
CA TYR A 85 -1.88 2.88 4.47
C TYR A 85 -1.38 4.17 3.78
N THR A 86 -0.67 4.04 2.67
CA THR A 86 -0.12 5.18 1.92
C THR A 86 -0.33 5.00 0.41
N THR A 87 -0.08 6.05 -0.36
CA THR A 87 -0.24 6.03 -1.83
C THR A 87 0.76 5.13 -2.56
N ALA A 88 1.88 4.79 -1.91
CA ALA A 88 2.96 3.98 -2.48
C ALA A 88 3.15 2.63 -1.75
N GLY A 89 2.77 2.52 -0.47
CA GLY A 89 3.00 1.33 0.35
C GLY A 89 2.12 0.15 -0.02
N LYS A 90 2.63 -1.07 0.15
CA LYS A 90 1.97 -2.34 -0.20
C LYS A 90 0.59 -2.53 0.50
N PRO A 91 -0.34 -3.31 -0.08
CA PRO A 91 -1.68 -3.50 0.48
C PRO A 91 -1.67 -4.30 1.78
N VAL A 92 -2.58 -3.96 2.69
CA VAL A 92 -2.80 -4.69 3.97
C VAL A 92 -4.11 -5.46 4.01
N LEU A 93 -5.02 -5.13 3.10
CA LEU A 93 -6.25 -5.86 2.82
C LEU A 93 -6.42 -5.94 1.30
N ALA A 94 -6.80 -7.10 0.79
CA ALA A 94 -7.25 -7.27 -0.59
C ALA A 94 -8.60 -7.98 -0.60
N VAL A 95 -9.52 -7.54 -1.46
CA VAL A 95 -10.90 -8.02 -1.51
C VAL A 95 -11.24 -8.38 -2.95
N ASN A 96 -11.69 -9.60 -3.19
CA ASN A 96 -12.27 -9.98 -4.48
C ASN A 96 -13.60 -9.25 -4.66
N MET A 97 -13.83 -8.72 -5.88
CA MET A 97 -15.09 -8.10 -6.27
C MET A 97 -15.72 -8.92 -7.41
N PRO A 98 -16.55 -9.94 -7.12
CA PRO A 98 -17.12 -10.79 -8.16
C PRO A 98 -18.07 -10.04 -9.11
N LEU A 99 -18.20 -10.56 -10.33
CA LEU A 99 -19.22 -10.10 -11.27
C LEU A 99 -20.61 -10.47 -10.73
N GLY A 100 -21.51 -9.49 -10.62
CA GLY A 100 -22.87 -9.70 -10.10
C GLY A 100 -23.22 -8.91 -8.83
N GLY A 101 -22.24 -8.23 -8.22
CA GLY A 101 -22.45 -7.24 -7.16
C GLY A 101 -22.05 -7.71 -5.76
N GLY A 102 -21.63 -6.74 -4.93
CA GLY A 102 -21.15 -6.95 -3.55
C GLY A 102 -19.67 -7.38 -3.44
N PRO A 103 -19.04 -7.20 -2.26
CA PRO A 103 -17.72 -7.78 -2.00
C PRO A 103 -17.79 -9.31 -1.91
N GLY A 104 -16.76 -9.97 -2.46
CA GLY A 104 -16.48 -11.38 -2.20
C GLY A 104 -15.55 -11.54 -1.00
N SER A 105 -14.85 -12.67 -0.93
CA SER A 105 -13.84 -12.92 0.09
C SER A 105 -12.68 -11.93 -0.01
N GLY A 106 -12.05 -11.65 1.13
CA GLY A 106 -10.82 -10.89 1.21
C GLY A 106 -9.72 -11.62 1.97
N ILE A 107 -8.55 -11.00 1.99
CA ILE A 107 -7.40 -11.47 2.75
C ILE A 107 -6.70 -10.35 3.49
N ILE A 108 -6.19 -10.70 4.66
CA ILE A 108 -5.26 -9.90 5.45
C ILE A 108 -4.05 -10.75 5.82
N LYS A 109 -2.97 -10.09 6.24
CA LYS A 109 -1.79 -10.75 6.77
C LYS A 109 -1.59 -10.40 8.24
N LEU A 110 -1.54 -11.41 9.10
CA LEU A 110 -1.31 -11.29 10.53
C LEU A 110 -0.23 -12.28 10.97
N ASN A 111 0.76 -11.80 11.73
CA ASN A 111 1.89 -12.62 12.21
C ASN A 111 2.56 -13.46 11.11
N GLY A 112 2.68 -12.90 9.91
CA GLY A 112 3.29 -13.57 8.77
C GLY A 112 2.39 -14.58 8.03
N ASN A 113 1.18 -14.86 8.51
CA ASN A 113 0.22 -15.75 7.86
C ASN A 113 -0.90 -14.96 7.18
N LEU A 114 -1.49 -15.54 6.14
CA LEU A 114 -2.68 -15.01 5.47
C LEU A 114 -3.95 -15.56 6.12
N VAL A 115 -4.93 -14.70 6.34
CA VAL A 115 -6.26 -15.07 6.84
C VAL A 115 -7.29 -14.67 5.80
N ALA A 116 -8.11 -15.63 5.39
CA ALA A 116 -9.27 -15.36 4.54
C ALA A 116 -10.39 -14.76 5.37
N LEU A 117 -11.04 -13.73 4.84
CA LEU A 117 -12.18 -13.05 5.44
C LEU A 117 -13.38 -13.20 4.51
N GLU A 118 -14.54 -13.50 5.07
CA GLU A 118 -15.79 -13.60 4.33
C GLU A 118 -16.57 -12.29 4.42
N PRO A 119 -17.32 -11.90 3.37
CA PRO A 119 -18.14 -10.70 3.42
C PRO A 119 -19.24 -10.85 4.47
N GLU A 120 -19.38 -9.86 5.34
CA GLU A 120 -20.50 -9.80 6.27
C GLU A 120 -21.73 -9.17 5.58
N PRO A 121 -22.94 -9.68 5.85
CA PRO A 121 -24.16 -9.03 5.39
C PRO A 121 -24.17 -7.58 5.85
N ILE A 122 -24.33 -6.66 4.91
CA ILE A 122 -24.43 -5.26 5.25
C ILE A 122 -25.91 -4.96 5.52
N ASP A 123 -26.24 -4.66 6.77
CA ASP A 123 -27.59 -4.30 7.18
C ASP A 123 -28.12 -3.18 6.27
N GLY A 124 -29.33 -3.39 5.74
CA GLY A 124 -29.94 -2.67 4.61
C GLY A 124 -30.30 -1.19 4.82
N SER A 125 -29.59 -0.47 5.67
CA SER A 125 -29.72 0.98 5.83
C SER A 125 -28.54 1.71 5.15
N GLY A 126 -28.61 1.86 3.82
CA GLY A 126 -27.90 2.93 3.10
C GLY A 126 -26.47 2.66 2.61
N ASN A 127 -25.93 1.44 2.77
CA ASN A 127 -24.50 1.18 2.58
C ASN A 127 -24.06 0.82 1.15
N GLU A 128 -24.97 0.40 0.26
CA GLU A 128 -24.63 0.07 -1.13
C GLU A 128 -24.08 1.28 -1.90
N ARG A 129 -24.52 2.49 -1.51
CA ARG A 129 -24.08 3.75 -2.11
C ARG A 129 -22.78 4.28 -1.52
N SER A 130 -22.41 3.83 -0.33
CA SER A 130 -21.21 4.27 0.39
C SER A 130 -19.95 3.52 -0.03
N GLY A 131 -20.07 2.42 -0.76
CA GLY A 131 -18.93 1.56 -1.10
C GLY A 131 -18.28 0.89 0.12
N LYS A 132 -19.03 0.80 1.25
CA LYS A 132 -18.54 0.17 2.48
C LYS A 132 -18.24 -1.30 2.25
N LEU A 133 -17.10 -1.76 2.73
CA LEU A 133 -16.73 -3.18 2.77
C LEU A 133 -16.75 -3.64 4.23
N SER A 134 -17.37 -4.77 4.52
CA SER A 134 -17.34 -5.43 5.84
C SER A 134 -16.97 -6.88 5.62
N LEU A 135 -15.85 -7.32 6.21
CA LEU A 135 -15.39 -8.70 6.10
C LEU A 135 -15.01 -9.24 7.48
N ALA A 136 -15.17 -10.53 7.70
CA ALA A 136 -14.87 -11.17 8.97
C ALA A 136 -14.34 -12.60 8.83
N ALA A 137 -13.56 -12.98 9.84
CA ALA A 137 -13.25 -14.36 10.20
C ALA A 137 -13.10 -14.37 11.71
N ASP A 138 -14.09 -14.91 12.44
CA ASP A 138 -14.18 -14.74 13.89
C ASP A 138 -12.85 -15.11 14.60
N PRO A 139 -12.30 -14.25 15.49
CA PRO A 139 -12.88 -13.01 16.02
C PRO A 139 -12.49 -11.72 15.28
N ILE A 140 -11.90 -11.84 14.09
CA ILE A 140 -11.40 -10.72 13.29
C ILE A 140 -12.52 -10.08 12.47
N ARG A 141 -12.57 -8.74 12.50
CA ARG A 141 -13.44 -7.93 11.64
C ARG A 141 -12.65 -6.81 10.96
N MET A 142 -12.97 -6.57 9.69
CA MET A 142 -12.40 -5.54 8.85
C MET A 142 -13.51 -4.72 8.22
N THR A 143 -13.58 -3.43 8.53
CA THR A 143 -14.51 -2.51 7.88
C THR A 143 -13.74 -1.46 7.11
N VAL A 144 -14.05 -1.25 5.82
CA VAL A 144 -13.51 -0.14 5.02
C VAL A 144 -14.63 0.83 4.68
N LEU A 145 -14.41 2.10 4.97
CA LEU A 145 -15.30 3.22 4.74
C LEU A 145 -14.62 4.22 3.79
N PRO A 146 -14.91 4.16 2.48
CA PRO A 146 -14.47 5.20 1.54
C PRO A 146 -15.00 6.57 1.95
N ASP A 147 -14.20 7.62 1.76
CA ASP A 147 -14.62 8.99 2.04
C ASP A 147 -15.70 9.43 1.04
N PRO A 148 -16.94 9.71 1.49
CA PRO A 148 -18.03 10.10 0.58
C PRO A 148 -17.83 11.49 -0.05
N GLY A 149 -16.93 12.32 0.48
CA GLY A 149 -16.62 13.65 -0.01
C GLY A 149 -15.63 13.67 -1.18
N GLU A 150 -14.95 12.55 -1.45
CA GLU A 150 -13.99 12.43 -2.55
C GLU A 150 -14.52 11.57 -3.69
N SER A 151 -14.53 12.13 -4.90
CA SER A 151 -14.72 11.33 -6.10
C SER A 151 -13.39 10.65 -6.42
N GLY A 152 -13.36 9.32 -6.34
CA GLY A 152 -12.12 8.57 -6.57
C GLY A 152 -11.44 8.91 -7.90
N GLU A 153 -10.12 9.04 -7.88
CA GLU A 153 -9.29 9.31 -9.05
C GLU A 153 -9.03 8.03 -9.84
N ASN A 154 -9.22 8.08 -11.16
CA ASN A 154 -8.84 6.98 -12.04
C ASN A 154 -7.46 7.21 -12.61
N ARG A 155 -6.53 6.29 -12.38
CA ARG A 155 -5.19 6.27 -12.99
C ARG A 155 -4.90 4.85 -13.47
N ASP A 156 -4.59 4.71 -14.75
CA ASP A 156 -4.20 3.43 -15.37
C ASP A 156 -5.16 2.26 -15.09
N GLY A 157 -6.48 2.54 -15.09
CA GLY A 157 -7.51 1.52 -14.84
C GLY A 157 -7.73 1.18 -13.36
N VAL A 158 -7.02 1.86 -12.45
CA VAL A 158 -7.20 1.76 -11.00
C VAL A 158 -7.95 3.00 -10.50
N ARG A 159 -9.07 2.79 -9.81
CA ARG A 159 -9.81 3.84 -9.12
C ARG A 159 -9.34 3.92 -7.67
N ARG A 160 -8.70 5.03 -7.30
CA ARG A 160 -8.19 5.32 -5.96
C ARG A 160 -9.09 6.30 -5.23
N GLN A 161 -9.37 6.06 -3.95
CA GLN A 161 -10.16 6.95 -3.10
C GLN A 161 -9.62 6.93 -1.67
N GLU A 162 -9.61 8.05 -0.95
CA GLU A 162 -9.33 8.02 0.49
C GLU A 162 -10.37 7.17 1.23
N ALA A 163 -9.93 6.44 2.25
CA ALA A 163 -10.78 5.58 3.05
C ALA A 163 -10.26 5.43 4.48
N ASN A 164 -11.17 5.15 5.40
CA ASN A 164 -10.83 4.70 6.75
C ASN A 164 -11.07 3.20 6.85
N MET A 165 -10.08 2.47 7.36
CA MET A 165 -10.19 1.05 7.68
C MET A 165 -10.25 0.88 9.19
N ILE A 166 -11.17 0.05 9.68
CA ILE A 166 -11.29 -0.35 11.07
C ILE A 166 -10.93 -1.83 11.15
N PHE A 167 -9.93 -2.15 11.97
CA PHE A 167 -9.51 -3.50 12.31
C PHE A 167 -9.93 -3.82 13.75
N GLU A 168 -10.58 -4.96 13.91
CA GLU A 168 -11.09 -5.43 15.19
C GLU A 168 -10.68 -6.88 15.44
N VAL A 169 -10.33 -7.18 16.69
CA VAL A 169 -10.11 -8.54 17.18
C VAL A 169 -10.90 -8.73 18.48
N GLY A 170 -12.01 -9.45 18.36
CA GLY A 170 -12.93 -9.69 19.47
C GLY A 170 -13.39 -8.40 20.12
N GLN A 171 -13.24 -8.30 21.45
CA GLN A 171 -13.52 -7.08 22.23
C GLN A 171 -12.25 -6.38 22.71
N THR A 172 -11.08 -6.89 22.35
CA THR A 172 -9.79 -6.49 22.94
C THR A 172 -9.10 -5.43 22.11
N LEU A 173 -9.21 -5.49 20.79
CA LEU A 173 -8.61 -4.53 19.88
C LEU A 173 -9.69 -3.94 18.96
N LYS A 174 -9.70 -2.61 18.86
CA LYS A 174 -10.39 -1.86 17.82
C LYS A 174 -9.55 -0.64 17.47
N VAL A 175 -9.04 -0.62 16.24
CA VAL A 175 -8.14 0.44 15.78
C VAL A 175 -8.54 0.89 14.38
N GLY A 176 -8.38 2.20 14.13
CA GLY A 176 -8.72 2.82 12.85
C GLY A 176 -7.47 3.32 12.15
N TYR A 177 -7.40 3.12 10.83
CA TYR A 177 -6.34 3.59 9.96
C TYR A 177 -6.94 4.45 8.86
N ARG A 178 -6.29 5.57 8.57
CA ARG A 178 -6.54 6.33 7.34
C ARG A 178 -5.64 5.81 6.24
N GLY A 179 -6.16 5.72 5.03
CA GLY A 179 -5.41 5.25 3.88
C GLY A 179 -6.19 5.41 2.59
N TYR A 180 -5.90 4.54 1.63
CA TYR A 180 -6.43 4.59 0.28
C TYR A 180 -7.03 3.24 -0.09
N LEU A 181 -8.22 3.29 -0.70
CA LEU A 181 -8.87 2.14 -1.34
C LEU A 181 -8.65 2.23 -2.85
N ASP A 182 -7.93 1.26 -3.40
CA ASP A 182 -7.64 1.11 -4.82
C ASP A 182 -8.46 -0.04 -5.40
N CYS A 183 -9.36 0.25 -6.32
CA CYS A 183 -10.18 -0.76 -6.99
C CYS A 183 -9.85 -0.85 -8.48
N ALA A 184 -9.57 -2.07 -8.95
CA ALA A 184 -9.22 -2.36 -10.33
C ALA A 184 -10.17 -3.40 -10.94
N SER A 185 -10.35 -3.33 -12.26
CA SER A 185 -11.22 -4.27 -13.01
C SER A 185 -10.53 -5.58 -13.40
N HIS A 186 -9.20 -5.69 -13.22
CA HIS A 186 -8.38 -6.87 -13.48
C HIS A 186 -7.29 -6.99 -12.41
N PRO A 187 -6.74 -8.19 -12.11
CA PRO A 187 -5.66 -8.42 -11.13
C PRO A 187 -4.38 -7.62 -11.43
N PRO A 188 -3.50 -7.38 -10.44
CA PRO A 188 -2.22 -6.70 -10.68
C PRO A 188 -1.38 -7.54 -11.66
N PRO A 189 -0.63 -6.91 -12.58
CA PRO A 189 0.20 -7.63 -13.53
C PRO A 189 1.17 -8.57 -12.80
N GLU A 190 1.44 -9.72 -13.41
CA GLU A 190 2.48 -10.62 -12.91
C GLU A 190 3.83 -9.90 -13.00
N SER A 191 4.53 -9.73 -11.87
CA SER A 191 5.89 -9.20 -11.91
C SER A 191 6.75 -10.17 -12.71
N PRO A 192 7.57 -9.70 -13.68
CA PRO A 192 8.44 -10.57 -14.43
C PRO A 192 9.38 -11.29 -13.45
N SER A 193 9.39 -12.62 -13.51
CA SER A 193 10.41 -13.44 -12.89
C SER A 193 11.75 -13.10 -13.54
N HIS A 194 12.62 -12.42 -12.79
CA HIS A 194 14.01 -12.19 -13.18
C HIS A 194 14.89 -13.36 -12.73
#